data_AF-A0A165ZJ59-F1
#
_entry.id   AF-A0A165ZJ59-F1
#
_cell.length_a   1.000
_cell.length_b   1.000
_cell.length_c   1.000
_cell.angle_alpha   90.00
_cell.angle_beta   90.00
_cell.angle_gamma   90.00
#
_symmetry.space_group_name_H-M   'P 1'
#
loop_
_entity.id
_entity.type
_entity.pdbx_description
1 polymer ?
#
loop_
_entity_poly.entity_id
_entity_poly.type
_entity_poly.pdbx_seq_one_letter_code
_entity_poly.pdbx_strand_id
1 'polypeptide(L)'
;MTLDALKYSLSVLETGLSRILEKHARTLVSLTIAGASEHTFANVQALAKHRYPALNLLSIESELESGDNAGLTGLPDNFLAGNTPQLRHFSATNIDFDWASIRGLLSLRVQTANNYYLRPRHIIGALERCPDIEELTLALSPMDRLGARIFDYRRILLQHIRKLFLSGAADKCMNLLGWLELPPKTSIGFSFMFDGSPDEMPTIAVNNAILLQLNRIAFQDRIPTLLTIGLVEVGSPQPDEPVRLRVYGLTSHPTFRGEQLHTNDLSDNAHIDMSILCQNRVDAEVMLQSTMRTWLRVKQAFTLDMRLSESLSPELWNVILEMDPAPTVIVKPEYQSSATLLELLYLRLRAQLKVPDMQRPITHIIIDASKSTRNVLQEMVNVAGELQLPPPTLRQWNLECNVMGILDYCAEAAHAGLPLDTIEIINDYHGQLRNLDGSIDWSELYQNLAKGFVYEGVLHNASTGQERRRLTATESILVR
;
A
#
# COMPACT_ATOMS: atom_id res chain seq x y z
N MET A 1 -9.64 34.18 20.72
CA MET A 1 -10.60 33.98 19.61
C MET A 1 -9.80 33.78 18.33
N THR A 2 -9.39 32.55 18.08
CA THR A 2 -8.80 32.08 16.83
C THR A 2 -9.97 31.70 15.93
N LEU A 3 -10.15 32.38 14.79
CA LEU A 3 -11.08 31.94 13.77
C LEU A 3 -10.50 30.64 13.18
N ASP A 4 -11.05 29.51 13.63
CA ASP A 4 -10.76 28.22 13.04
C ASP A 4 -11.04 28.25 11.53
N ALA A 5 -10.15 27.58 10.80
CA ALA A 5 -10.12 27.50 9.36
C ALA A 5 -11.52 27.21 8.78
N LEU A 6 -12.10 28.20 8.10
CA LEU A 6 -13.26 27.99 7.22
C LEU A 6 -12.82 27.09 6.06
N LYS A 7 -12.93 25.77 6.25
CA LYS A 7 -12.75 24.76 5.21
C LYS A 7 -13.97 24.78 4.30
N TYR A 8 -14.01 25.74 3.37
CA TYR A 8 -15.05 25.80 2.35
C TYR A 8 -14.82 24.69 1.32
N SER A 9 -15.60 23.61 1.39
CA SER A 9 -15.86 22.74 0.24
C SER A 9 -17.09 23.31 -0.46
N LEU A 10 -16.88 24.19 -1.44
CA LEU A 10 -17.97 24.87 -2.15
C LEU A 10 -18.13 24.26 -3.54
N SER A 11 -19.18 23.48 -3.74
CA SER A 11 -19.74 23.14 -5.07
C SER A 11 -20.68 24.25 -5.59
N VAL A 12 -20.36 25.51 -5.30
CA VAL A 12 -21.30 26.65 -5.44
C VAL A 12 -21.21 27.31 -6.82
N LEU A 13 -22.39 27.66 -7.36
CA LEU A 13 -22.63 28.50 -8.53
C LEU A 13 -21.53 29.57 -8.74
N GLU A 14 -20.93 29.56 -9.93
CA GLU A 14 -19.73 30.32 -10.35
C GLU A 14 -19.65 31.79 -9.91
N THR A 15 -20.81 32.45 -9.77
CA THR A 15 -20.88 33.88 -9.41
C THR A 15 -20.60 34.17 -7.93
N GLY A 16 -20.80 33.19 -7.05
CA GLY A 16 -20.61 33.34 -5.60
C GLY A 16 -19.14 33.28 -5.19
N LEU A 17 -18.36 32.37 -5.77
CA LEU A 17 -17.00 32.08 -5.33
C LEU A 17 -16.05 33.26 -5.55
N SER A 18 -16.14 33.92 -6.70
CA SER A 18 -15.28 35.08 -7.03
C SER A 18 -15.36 36.19 -5.96
N ARG A 19 -16.57 36.51 -5.49
CA ARG A 19 -16.79 37.52 -4.43
C ARG A 19 -16.22 37.07 -3.08
N ILE A 20 -16.33 35.79 -2.76
CA ILE A 20 -15.78 35.22 -1.52
C ILE A 20 -14.25 35.27 -1.56
N LEU A 21 -13.65 34.86 -2.68
CA LEU A 21 -12.20 34.88 -2.89
C LEU A 21 -11.63 36.31 -2.78
N GLU A 22 -12.28 37.29 -3.42
CA GLU A 22 -11.90 38.70 -3.31
C GLU A 22 -11.96 39.20 -1.86
N LYS A 23 -13.08 38.93 -1.17
CA LYS A 23 -13.30 39.37 0.22
C LYS A 23 -12.28 38.78 1.19
N HIS A 24 -11.85 37.54 0.95
CA HIS A 24 -10.98 36.79 1.85
C HIS A 24 -9.53 36.66 1.38
N ALA A 25 -9.14 37.36 0.31
CA ALA A 25 -7.83 37.17 -0.34
C ALA A 25 -6.65 37.26 0.64
N ARG A 26 -6.70 38.16 1.63
CA ARG A 26 -5.61 38.37 2.60
C ARG A 26 -5.58 37.37 3.76
N THR A 27 -6.68 36.71 4.05
CA THR A 27 -6.85 35.85 5.24
C THR A 27 -7.00 34.38 4.89
N LEU A 28 -7.16 34.04 3.61
CA LEU A 28 -7.35 32.68 3.14
C LEU A 28 -6.05 31.88 3.35
N VAL A 29 -6.07 30.89 4.23
CA VAL A 29 -4.91 30.04 4.57
C VAL A 29 -4.90 28.73 3.77
N SER A 30 -6.08 28.20 3.47
CA SER A 30 -6.25 26.94 2.77
C SER A 30 -7.39 27.07 1.75
N LEU A 31 -7.21 26.50 0.57
CA LEU A 31 -8.24 26.47 -0.46
C LEU A 31 -8.26 25.13 -1.18
N THR A 32 -9.45 24.57 -1.35
CA THR A 32 -9.69 23.39 -2.17
C THR A 32 -10.74 23.74 -3.22
N ILE A 33 -10.43 23.52 -4.48
CA ILE A 33 -11.36 23.65 -5.62
C ILE A 33 -11.49 22.27 -6.23
N ALA A 34 -12.72 21.74 -6.30
CA ALA A 34 -13.00 20.47 -6.94
C ALA A 34 -14.29 20.54 -7.75
N GLY A 35 -14.33 19.88 -8.92
CA GLY A 35 -15.54 19.72 -9.72
C GLY A 35 -15.24 19.56 -11.21
N ALA A 36 -16.27 19.74 -12.04
CA ALA A 36 -16.15 19.72 -13.49
C ALA A 36 -15.09 20.71 -14.01
N SER A 37 -14.48 20.39 -15.15
CA SER A 37 -13.36 21.15 -15.72
C SER A 37 -13.72 22.61 -16.03
N GLU A 38 -14.92 22.86 -16.57
CA GLU A 38 -15.41 24.20 -16.90
C GLU A 38 -15.50 25.12 -15.68
N HIS A 39 -16.07 24.64 -14.58
CA HIS A 39 -16.21 25.41 -13.35
C HIS A 39 -14.86 25.59 -12.66
N THR A 40 -14.02 24.56 -12.66
CA THR A 40 -12.67 24.63 -12.11
C THR A 40 -11.84 25.68 -12.85
N PHE A 41 -11.96 25.76 -14.19
CA PHE A 41 -11.34 26.79 -15.00
C PHE A 41 -11.77 28.19 -14.58
N ALA A 42 -13.09 28.45 -14.52
CA ALA A 42 -13.62 29.76 -14.16
C ALA A 42 -13.14 30.21 -12.78
N ASN A 43 -13.10 29.27 -11.81
CA ASN A 43 -12.65 29.52 -10.46
C ASN A 43 -11.13 29.81 -10.40
N VAL A 44 -10.33 29.08 -11.16
CA VAL A 44 -8.88 29.30 -11.30
C VAL A 44 -8.58 30.68 -11.92
N GLN A 45 -9.34 31.08 -12.94
CA GLN A 45 -9.21 32.41 -13.53
C GLN A 45 -9.59 33.53 -12.54
N ALA A 46 -10.61 33.30 -11.71
CA ALA A 46 -10.95 34.23 -10.64
C ALA A 46 -9.85 34.33 -9.58
N LEU A 47 -9.22 33.21 -9.21
CA LEU A 47 -8.08 33.20 -8.29
C LEU A 47 -6.92 34.05 -8.80
N ALA A 48 -6.54 33.92 -10.07
CA ALA A 48 -5.39 34.63 -10.61
C ALA A 48 -5.49 36.18 -10.56
N LYS A 49 -6.69 36.73 -10.33
CA LYS A 49 -6.94 38.18 -10.23
C LYS A 49 -6.47 38.81 -8.93
N HIS A 50 -6.25 38.03 -7.88
CA HIS A 50 -5.92 38.54 -6.55
C HIS A 50 -4.66 37.88 -5.96
N ARG A 51 -4.04 38.58 -5.01
CA ARG A 51 -2.92 38.05 -4.21
C ARG A 51 -3.44 37.42 -2.92
N TYR A 52 -2.93 36.24 -2.60
CA TYR A 52 -3.24 35.48 -1.40
C TYR A 52 -2.00 35.28 -0.53
N PRO A 53 -1.57 36.33 0.21
CA PRO A 53 -0.33 36.29 0.98
C PRO A 53 -0.34 35.30 2.14
N ALA A 54 -1.51 34.90 2.64
CA ALA A 54 -1.65 33.94 3.73
C ALA A 54 -1.87 32.49 3.26
N LEU A 55 -2.07 32.27 1.94
CA LEU A 55 -2.41 30.97 1.41
C LEU A 55 -1.21 30.04 1.49
N ASN A 56 -1.37 28.98 2.29
CA ASN A 56 -0.35 27.99 2.58
C ASN A 56 -0.66 26.65 1.89
N LEU A 57 -1.95 26.29 1.82
CA LEU A 57 -2.42 25.06 1.18
C LEU A 57 -3.35 25.37 0.01
N LEU A 58 -3.06 24.77 -1.14
CA LEU A 58 -3.91 24.81 -2.33
C LEU A 58 -4.08 23.40 -2.89
N SER A 59 -5.32 22.96 -3.04
CA SER A 59 -5.68 21.76 -3.80
C SER A 59 -6.66 22.12 -4.91
N ILE A 60 -6.36 21.71 -6.15
CA ILE A 60 -7.23 21.90 -7.30
C ILE A 60 -7.44 20.53 -7.96
N GLU A 61 -8.69 20.10 -8.07
CA GLU A 61 -9.08 18.80 -8.61
C GLU A 61 -10.13 18.99 -9.71
N SER A 62 -9.74 18.77 -10.96
CA SER A 62 -10.66 18.79 -12.09
C SER A 62 -11.11 17.38 -12.42
N GLU A 63 -12.42 17.17 -12.49
CA GLU A 63 -13.00 15.97 -13.09
C GLU A 63 -12.82 16.04 -14.61
N LEU A 64 -12.43 14.91 -15.21
CA LEU A 64 -12.35 14.78 -16.66
C LEU A 64 -13.66 14.19 -17.15
N GLU A 65 -14.39 14.92 -17.99
CA GLU A 65 -15.54 14.37 -18.67
C GLU A 65 -15.08 13.36 -19.71
N SER A 66 -15.69 12.17 -19.69
CA SER A 66 -15.32 11.07 -20.58
C SER A 66 -15.53 11.47 -22.04
N GLY A 67 -14.44 11.57 -22.80
CA GLY A 67 -14.47 11.76 -24.25
C GLY A 67 -14.27 13.20 -24.72
N ASP A 68 -14.16 14.17 -23.82
CA ASP A 68 -13.86 15.54 -24.23
C ASP A 68 -12.34 15.76 -24.27
N ASN A 69 -11.82 16.03 -25.47
CA ASN A 69 -10.44 16.52 -25.65
C ASN A 69 -10.33 18.01 -25.29
N ALA A 70 -11.36 18.59 -24.66
CA ALA A 70 -11.32 19.93 -24.10
C ALA A 70 -10.02 20.10 -23.32
N GLY A 71 -9.18 21.02 -23.81
CA GLY A 71 -7.83 21.22 -23.30
C GLY A 71 -7.84 21.42 -21.79
N LEU A 72 -6.80 20.93 -21.11
CA LEU A 72 -6.69 21.12 -19.67
C LEU A 72 -6.84 22.58 -19.28
N THR A 73 -7.50 22.78 -18.16
CA THR A 73 -7.47 24.05 -17.44
C THR A 73 -6.05 24.35 -17.02
N GLY A 74 -5.47 25.39 -17.62
CA GLY A 74 -4.18 25.93 -17.22
C GLY A 74 -4.32 26.90 -16.04
N LEU A 75 -3.52 26.70 -15.00
CA LEU A 75 -3.31 27.65 -13.93
C LEU A 75 -2.46 28.81 -14.45
N PRO A 76 -2.90 30.07 -14.34
CA PRO A 76 -2.12 31.21 -14.82
C PRO A 76 -0.74 31.32 -14.15
N ASP A 77 0.30 31.55 -14.93
CA ASP A 77 1.71 31.55 -14.48
C ASP A 77 1.97 32.49 -13.29
N ASN A 78 1.30 33.65 -13.27
CA ASN A 78 1.45 34.65 -12.22
C ASN A 78 0.93 34.18 -10.86
N PHE A 79 0.04 33.19 -10.84
CA PHE A 79 -0.62 32.77 -9.61
C PHE A 79 0.37 32.12 -8.64
N LEU A 80 1.02 31.03 -9.07
CA LEU A 80 2.01 30.33 -8.26
C LEU A 80 3.29 31.16 -8.05
N ALA A 81 3.73 31.89 -9.07
CA ALA A 81 4.99 32.64 -9.00
C ALA A 81 4.91 33.90 -8.11
N GLY A 82 3.74 34.55 -8.02
CA GLY A 82 3.65 35.91 -7.47
C GLY A 82 2.43 36.22 -6.62
N ASN A 83 1.36 35.41 -6.68
CA ASN A 83 0.15 35.65 -5.90
C ASN A 83 0.10 34.84 -4.60
N THR A 84 0.84 33.74 -4.49
CA THR A 84 0.81 32.85 -3.32
C THR A 84 2.20 32.68 -2.68
N PRO A 85 2.80 33.75 -2.15
CA PRO A 85 4.20 33.72 -1.69
C PRO A 85 4.46 32.84 -0.46
N GLN A 86 3.41 32.43 0.27
CA GLN A 86 3.51 31.56 1.45
C GLN A 86 3.03 30.14 1.17
N LEU A 87 2.78 29.78 -0.09
CA LEU A 87 2.31 28.45 -0.45
C LEU A 87 3.37 27.41 -0.10
N ARG A 88 3.03 26.42 0.73
CA ARG A 88 3.91 25.29 1.07
C ARG A 88 3.37 23.96 0.57
N HIS A 89 2.05 23.84 0.43
CA HIS A 89 1.41 22.60 0.01
C HIS A 89 0.59 22.85 -1.26
N PHE A 90 0.97 22.20 -2.34
CA PHE A 90 0.28 22.29 -3.62
C PHE A 90 -0.14 20.91 -4.10
N SER A 91 -1.43 20.77 -4.43
CA SER A 91 -2.02 19.59 -5.04
C SER A 91 -2.78 19.97 -6.29
N ALA A 92 -2.48 19.30 -7.41
CA ALA A 92 -3.11 19.54 -8.70
C ALA A 92 -3.49 18.21 -9.36
N THR A 93 -4.77 18.00 -9.59
CA THR A 93 -5.30 16.83 -10.30
C THR A 93 -6.00 17.30 -11.57
N ASN A 94 -5.51 16.85 -12.73
CA ASN A 94 -5.99 17.22 -14.06
C ASN A 94 -5.98 18.75 -14.31
N ILE A 95 -4.91 19.42 -13.90
CA ILE A 95 -4.67 20.85 -14.11
C ILE A 95 -3.28 21.02 -14.70
N ASP A 96 -3.15 21.85 -15.73
CA ASP A 96 -1.85 22.25 -16.28
C ASP A 96 -1.33 23.49 -15.55
N PHE A 97 -0.03 23.62 -15.40
CA PHE A 97 0.60 24.78 -14.78
C PHE A 97 2.07 24.88 -15.18
N ASP A 98 2.60 26.10 -15.15
CA ASP A 98 4.03 26.30 -15.39
C ASP A 98 4.87 25.83 -14.20
N TRP A 99 5.58 24.72 -14.39
CA TRP A 99 6.56 24.19 -13.44
C TRP A 99 7.67 25.19 -13.06
N ALA A 100 7.99 26.18 -13.91
CA ALA A 100 8.95 27.23 -13.56
C ALA A 100 8.48 28.12 -12.39
N SER A 101 7.17 28.13 -12.15
CA SER A 101 6.51 28.88 -11.08
C SER A 101 6.52 28.17 -9.73
N ILE A 102 6.83 26.88 -9.69
CA ILE A 102 6.93 26.08 -8.44
C ILE A 102 8.22 26.43 -7.69
N ARG A 103 8.07 26.86 -6.43
CA ARG A 103 9.16 27.29 -5.53
C ARG A 103 8.79 27.08 -4.06
N GLY A 104 9.78 26.72 -3.22
CA GLY A 104 9.65 26.77 -1.76
C GLY A 104 8.57 25.87 -1.13
N LEU A 105 8.09 24.86 -1.87
CA LEU A 105 7.07 23.92 -1.42
C LEU A 105 7.68 22.89 -0.45
N LEU A 106 6.86 22.49 0.53
CA LEU A 106 7.09 21.33 1.40
C LEU A 106 6.36 20.09 0.88
N SER A 107 5.23 20.26 0.22
CA SER A 107 4.45 19.17 -0.36
C SER A 107 4.03 19.50 -1.78
N LEU A 108 4.28 18.58 -2.71
CA LEU A 108 3.84 18.68 -4.09
C LEU A 108 3.14 17.39 -4.52
N ARG A 109 1.87 17.50 -4.86
CA ARG A 109 1.07 16.41 -5.44
C ARG A 109 0.57 16.80 -6.81
N VAL A 110 0.93 16.04 -7.83
CA VAL A 110 0.50 16.29 -9.21
C VAL A 110 -0.01 15.00 -9.80
N GLN A 111 -1.25 15.00 -10.27
CA GLN A 111 -1.87 13.87 -10.94
C GLN A 111 -2.42 14.33 -12.27
N THR A 112 -1.92 13.82 -13.39
CA THR A 112 -2.40 14.22 -14.72
C THR A 112 -2.90 12.98 -15.45
N ALA A 113 -4.17 12.97 -15.87
CA ALA A 113 -4.65 11.87 -16.73
C ALA A 113 -4.34 12.11 -18.21
N ASN A 114 -4.13 13.36 -18.63
CA ASN A 114 -3.92 13.71 -20.04
C ASN A 114 -2.44 13.68 -20.46
N ASN A 115 -2.23 13.43 -21.75
CA ASN A 115 -0.95 13.17 -22.44
C ASN A 115 -0.11 14.43 -22.71
N TYR A 116 -0.12 15.39 -21.80
CA TYR A 116 0.65 16.61 -22.01
C TYR A 116 2.10 16.34 -21.70
N TYR A 117 2.96 16.73 -22.64
CA TYR A 117 4.41 16.56 -22.61
C TYR A 117 5.05 17.13 -21.34
N LEU A 118 4.99 16.36 -20.26
CA LEU A 118 5.65 16.67 -19.03
C LEU A 118 7.13 16.44 -19.24
N ARG A 119 7.85 17.52 -19.61
CA ARG A 119 9.28 17.44 -19.85
C ARG A 119 9.98 17.26 -18.50
N PRO A 120 10.81 16.23 -18.30
CA PRO A 120 11.42 15.97 -17.01
C PRO A 120 12.26 17.11 -16.49
N ARG A 121 12.93 17.84 -17.40
CA ARG A 121 13.69 19.06 -17.07
C ARG A 121 12.87 20.10 -16.29
N HIS A 122 11.55 20.17 -16.53
CA HIS A 122 10.66 21.10 -15.85
C HIS A 122 10.41 20.64 -14.41
N ILE A 123 10.18 19.34 -14.21
CA ILE A 123 10.04 18.71 -12.88
C ILE A 123 11.34 18.89 -12.10
N ILE A 124 12.48 18.53 -12.69
CA ILE A 124 13.82 18.63 -12.10
C ILE A 124 14.11 20.07 -11.69
N GLY A 125 13.90 21.04 -12.58
CA GLY A 125 14.07 22.45 -12.21
C GLY A 125 13.14 22.90 -11.08
N ALA A 126 11.91 22.38 -11.00
CA ALA A 126 10.99 22.70 -9.91
C ALA A 126 11.46 22.12 -8.57
N LEU A 127 11.95 20.88 -8.57
CA LEU A 127 12.50 20.22 -7.38
C LEU A 127 13.79 20.89 -6.90
N GLU A 128 14.66 21.37 -7.80
CA GLU A 128 15.83 22.19 -7.44
C GLU A 128 15.44 23.49 -6.71
N ARG A 129 14.27 24.05 -7.02
CA ARG A 129 13.70 25.23 -6.35
C ARG A 129 12.92 24.91 -5.06
N CYS A 130 12.80 23.63 -4.71
CA CYS A 130 12.11 23.15 -3.52
C CYS A 130 13.02 22.19 -2.70
N PRO A 131 14.17 22.67 -2.19
CA PRO A 131 15.11 21.81 -1.45
C PRO A 131 14.53 21.24 -0.14
N ASP A 132 13.54 21.93 0.43
CA ASP A 132 12.88 21.57 1.70
C ASP A 132 11.66 20.65 1.50
N ILE A 133 11.46 20.09 0.29
CA ILE A 133 10.32 19.23 0.02
C ILE A 133 10.35 17.99 0.92
N GLU A 134 9.24 17.75 1.62
CA GLU A 134 9.02 16.61 2.51
C GLU A 134 8.17 15.52 1.84
N GLU A 135 7.22 15.91 0.99
CA GLU A 135 6.30 15.00 0.31
C GLU A 135 6.20 15.30 -1.19
N LEU A 136 6.47 14.29 -2.02
CA LEU A 136 6.36 14.39 -3.47
C LEU A 136 5.49 13.25 -4.00
N THR A 137 4.38 13.58 -4.65
CA THR A 137 3.50 12.62 -5.33
C THR A 137 3.33 13.04 -6.78
N LEU A 138 3.71 12.20 -7.73
CA LEU A 138 3.62 12.49 -9.16
C LEU A 138 2.97 11.33 -9.90
N ALA A 139 1.89 11.59 -10.65
CA ALA A 139 1.38 10.68 -11.65
C ALA A 139 1.82 11.15 -13.04
N LEU A 140 2.70 10.37 -13.67
CA LEU A 140 3.28 10.60 -14.99
C LEU A 140 2.42 9.89 -16.03
N SER A 141 1.93 10.60 -17.05
CA SER A 141 1.13 9.97 -18.11
C SER A 141 1.96 8.92 -18.86
N PRO A 142 1.41 7.76 -19.26
CA PRO A 142 2.11 6.76 -20.04
C PRO A 142 2.48 7.24 -21.46
N MET A 143 1.74 8.20 -22.02
CA MET A 143 1.94 8.63 -23.41
C MET A 143 3.07 9.66 -23.60
N ASP A 144 3.61 10.24 -22.51
CA ASP A 144 4.72 11.19 -22.63
C ASP A 144 5.96 10.54 -23.22
N ARG A 145 6.41 10.99 -24.40
CA ARG A 145 7.72 10.53 -24.91
C ARG A 145 8.83 11.20 -24.11
N LEU A 146 9.23 10.59 -23.00
CA LEU A 146 10.52 10.89 -22.40
C LEU A 146 11.57 10.34 -23.34
N GLY A 147 12.07 11.20 -24.23
CA GLY A 147 13.12 10.80 -25.16
C GLY A 147 14.24 10.12 -24.37
N ALA A 148 14.60 8.89 -24.76
CA ALA A 148 15.60 8.03 -24.11
C ALA A 148 17.03 8.61 -24.11
N ARG A 149 17.18 9.91 -24.39
CA ARG A 149 18.45 10.60 -24.26
C ARG A 149 18.73 10.75 -22.77
N ILE A 150 19.67 9.92 -22.32
CA ILE A 150 20.40 10.07 -21.08
C ILE A 150 21.03 11.45 -21.11
N PHE A 151 20.33 12.43 -20.55
CA PHE A 151 20.92 13.71 -20.27
C PHE A 151 21.73 13.53 -18.98
N ASP A 152 23.00 13.96 -18.99
CA ASP A 152 23.88 14.07 -17.82
C ASP A 152 23.35 15.15 -16.86
N TYR A 153 22.18 14.94 -16.30
CA TYR A 153 21.67 15.80 -15.24
C TYR A 153 22.41 15.49 -13.95
N ARG A 154 22.80 16.58 -13.27
CA ARG A 154 23.24 16.51 -11.88
C ARG A 154 22.10 15.94 -11.04
N ARG A 155 22.42 15.01 -10.14
CA ARG A 155 21.42 14.51 -9.18
C ARG A 155 20.95 15.63 -8.26
N ILE A 156 19.65 15.67 -8.02
CA ILE A 156 19.02 16.58 -7.07
C ILE A 156 19.02 15.93 -5.71
N LEU A 157 19.61 16.61 -4.73
CA LEU A 157 19.61 16.20 -3.35
C LEU A 157 18.34 16.72 -2.65
N LEU A 158 17.46 15.81 -2.24
CA LEU A 158 16.23 16.12 -1.52
C LEU A 158 16.38 15.73 -0.05
N GLN A 159 17.12 16.51 0.74
CA GLN A 159 17.54 16.12 2.09
C GLN A 159 16.39 15.90 3.08
N HIS A 160 15.26 16.56 2.83
CA HIS A 160 14.10 16.58 3.74
C HIS A 160 12.97 15.66 3.29
N ILE A 161 13.10 14.98 2.14
CA ILE A 161 12.02 14.16 1.61
C ILE A 161 11.77 12.93 2.49
N ARG A 162 10.56 12.84 2.99
CA ARG A 162 10.06 11.74 3.83
C ARG A 162 9.20 10.78 3.03
N LYS A 163 8.45 11.29 2.05
CA LYS A 163 7.57 10.49 1.20
C LYS A 163 7.76 10.85 -0.27
N LEU A 164 8.02 9.83 -1.08
CA LEU A 164 8.08 9.91 -2.54
C LEU A 164 7.10 8.90 -3.13
N PHE A 165 6.10 9.33 -3.87
CA PHE A 165 5.19 8.46 -4.59
C PHE A 165 5.22 8.79 -6.08
N LEU A 166 5.55 7.79 -6.91
CA LEU A 166 5.58 7.92 -8.36
C LEU A 166 4.59 6.93 -8.99
N SER A 167 3.65 7.42 -9.78
CA SER A 167 2.77 6.57 -10.58
C SER A 167 2.88 6.89 -12.07
N GLY A 168 2.54 5.93 -12.92
CA GLY A 168 2.63 6.09 -14.38
C GLY A 168 3.47 5.04 -15.08
N ALA A 169 3.99 5.38 -16.26
CA ALA A 169 4.92 4.51 -16.98
C ALA A 169 6.22 4.35 -16.19
N ALA A 170 6.65 3.10 -16.07
CA ALA A 170 7.70 2.71 -15.16
C ALA A 170 9.08 3.25 -15.58
N ASP A 171 9.42 3.27 -16.87
CA ASP A 171 10.64 3.88 -17.39
C ASP A 171 10.78 5.35 -16.97
N LYS A 172 9.67 6.10 -16.96
CA LYS A 172 9.64 7.51 -16.54
C LYS A 172 9.85 7.69 -15.06
N CYS A 173 9.14 6.89 -14.27
CA CYS A 173 9.32 6.86 -12.83
C CYS A 173 10.78 6.53 -12.48
N MET A 174 11.39 5.59 -13.19
CA MET A 174 12.78 5.20 -12.97
C MET A 174 13.80 6.25 -13.43
N ASN A 175 13.56 6.90 -14.56
CA ASN A 175 14.39 8.02 -15.01
C ASN A 175 14.35 9.15 -13.99
N LEU A 176 13.16 9.50 -13.51
CA LEU A 176 12.99 10.51 -12.47
C LEU A 176 13.73 10.11 -11.19
N LEU A 177 13.48 8.91 -10.68
CA LEU A 177 14.15 8.38 -9.49
C LEU A 177 15.69 8.36 -9.65
N GLY A 178 16.19 8.07 -10.86
CA GLY A 178 17.62 8.08 -11.17
C GLY A 178 18.29 9.45 -10.99
N TRP A 179 17.51 10.54 -11.13
CA TRP A 179 17.96 11.91 -10.90
C TRP A 179 17.82 12.38 -9.46
N LEU A 180 17.13 11.63 -8.60
CA LEU A 180 16.93 11.99 -7.20
C LEU A 180 17.96 11.31 -6.30
N GLU A 181 18.48 12.05 -5.34
CA GLU A 181 19.25 11.54 -4.22
C GLU A 181 18.39 11.66 -2.95
N LEU A 182 17.99 10.51 -2.43
CA LEU A 182 17.02 10.38 -1.35
C LEU A 182 17.70 9.98 -0.03
N PRO A 183 17.27 10.52 1.12
CA PRO A 183 17.64 10.02 2.43
C PRO A 183 17.28 8.54 2.63
N PRO A 184 18.04 7.77 3.42
CA PRO A 184 17.75 6.36 3.71
C PRO A 184 16.42 6.10 4.43
N LYS A 185 15.80 7.14 5.00
CA LYS A 185 14.52 7.04 5.73
C LYS A 185 13.31 7.39 4.86
N THR A 186 13.52 7.78 3.61
CA THR A 186 12.44 8.14 2.71
C THR A 186 11.56 6.93 2.45
N SER A 187 10.24 7.09 2.65
CA SER A 187 9.23 6.17 2.17
C SER A 187 9.06 6.34 0.67
N ILE A 188 9.17 5.22 -0.08
CA ILE A 188 9.09 5.25 -1.55
C ILE A 188 7.93 4.37 -2.02
N GLY A 189 6.98 5.01 -2.68
CA GLY A 189 5.80 4.41 -3.30
C GLY A 189 5.89 4.40 -4.83
N PHE A 190 5.52 3.29 -5.46
CA PHE A 190 5.36 3.19 -6.91
C PHE A 190 3.96 2.68 -7.26
N SER A 191 3.36 3.22 -8.34
CA SER A 191 2.15 2.65 -8.93
C SER A 191 2.24 2.65 -10.45
N PHE A 192 2.65 1.52 -11.02
CA PHE A 192 2.84 1.41 -12.47
C PHE A 192 1.53 1.11 -13.19
N MET A 193 1.27 1.86 -14.25
CA MET A 193 0.16 1.62 -15.17
C MET A 193 0.75 1.21 -16.52
N PHE A 194 0.27 0.10 -17.06
CA PHE A 194 0.58 -0.32 -18.42
C PHE A 194 -0.49 0.24 -19.35
N ASP A 195 -0.07 0.79 -20.48
CA ASP A 195 -1.00 1.37 -21.46
C ASP A 195 -1.65 0.29 -22.37
N GLY A 196 -1.25 -0.97 -22.18
CA GLY A 196 -1.75 -2.11 -22.94
C GLY A 196 -1.21 -2.17 -24.37
N SER A 197 -0.23 -1.33 -24.74
CA SER A 197 0.35 -1.37 -26.06
C SER A 197 1.26 -2.61 -26.22
N PRO A 198 1.09 -3.41 -27.29
CA PRO A 198 1.85 -4.64 -27.49
C PRO A 198 3.33 -4.40 -27.84
N ASP A 199 3.71 -3.16 -28.16
CA ASP A 199 5.07 -2.77 -28.57
C ASP A 199 5.93 -2.23 -27.40
N GLU A 200 5.37 -2.06 -26.20
CA GLU A 200 6.12 -1.60 -25.04
C GLU A 200 7.10 -2.67 -24.54
N MET A 201 8.24 -2.20 -23.99
CA MET A 201 9.34 -3.06 -23.51
C MET A 201 8.82 -4.26 -22.71
N PRO A 202 9.47 -5.44 -22.82
CA PRO A 202 9.09 -6.59 -22.02
C PRO A 202 9.12 -6.18 -20.55
N THR A 203 7.96 -6.31 -19.89
CA THR A 203 7.68 -6.04 -18.47
C THR A 203 8.92 -6.34 -17.61
N ILE A 204 9.54 -7.48 -17.82
CA ILE A 204 10.75 -7.95 -17.12
C ILE A 204 11.91 -6.94 -17.09
N ALA A 205 12.25 -6.27 -18.19
CA ALA A 205 13.43 -5.39 -18.27
C ALA A 205 13.24 -4.12 -17.42
N VAL A 206 12.07 -3.51 -17.53
CA VAL A 206 11.66 -2.34 -16.75
C VAL A 206 11.64 -2.69 -15.26
N ASN A 207 11.15 -3.88 -14.93
CA ASN A 207 11.09 -4.35 -13.57
C ASN A 207 12.46 -4.67 -12.98
N ASN A 208 13.36 -5.27 -13.75
CA ASN A 208 14.75 -5.39 -13.34
C ASN A 208 15.39 -4.02 -13.10
N ALA A 209 15.07 -3.00 -13.90
CA ALA A 209 15.56 -1.64 -13.66
C ALA A 209 14.99 -1.03 -12.36
N ILE A 210 13.68 -1.20 -12.10
CA ILE A 210 13.04 -0.81 -10.84
C ILE A 210 13.74 -1.47 -9.66
N LEU A 211 13.91 -2.79 -9.74
CA LEU A 211 14.51 -3.60 -8.71
C LEU A 211 15.99 -3.29 -8.50
N LEU A 212 16.74 -3.00 -9.57
CA LEU A 212 18.13 -2.54 -9.47
C LEU A 212 18.23 -1.18 -8.79
N GLN A 213 17.31 -0.26 -9.04
CA GLN A 213 17.31 1.04 -8.38
C GLN A 213 16.83 0.96 -6.94
N LEU A 214 15.78 0.19 -6.67
CA LEU A 214 15.35 -0.12 -5.31
C LEU A 214 16.47 -0.80 -4.54
N ASN A 215 17.18 -1.74 -5.14
CA ASN A 215 18.40 -2.30 -4.59
C ASN A 215 19.45 -1.24 -4.33
N ARG A 216 19.73 -0.36 -5.29
CA ARG A 216 20.71 0.70 -5.11
C ARG A 216 20.35 1.62 -3.95
N ILE A 217 19.05 1.83 -3.71
CA ILE A 217 18.56 2.54 -2.54
C ILE A 217 18.78 1.63 -1.34
N ALA A 218 18.11 0.47 -1.29
CA ALA A 218 18.08 -0.57 -0.25
C ALA A 218 19.45 -1.02 0.31
N PHE A 219 20.46 -1.11 -0.55
CA PHE A 219 21.83 -1.52 -0.23
C PHE A 219 22.76 -0.36 0.17
N GLN A 220 22.27 0.87 0.26
CA GLN A 220 22.99 1.88 1.03
C GLN A 220 22.97 1.42 2.50
N ASP A 221 24.12 1.38 3.17
CA ASP A 221 24.38 0.81 4.52
C ASP A 221 23.45 1.29 5.65
N ARG A 222 22.47 2.15 5.36
CA ARG A 222 21.64 2.89 6.30
C ARG A 222 20.16 2.58 6.20
N ILE A 223 19.75 1.61 5.38
CA ILE A 223 18.31 1.31 5.24
C ILE A 223 17.79 0.41 6.36
N PRO A 224 16.63 0.78 6.92
CA PRO A 224 15.99 0.00 7.96
C PRO A 224 15.63 -1.40 7.45
N THR A 225 15.81 -2.39 8.30
CA THR A 225 15.39 -3.78 8.02
C THR A 225 13.89 -3.81 7.80
N LEU A 226 13.47 -4.38 6.67
CA LEU A 226 12.06 -4.67 6.44
C LEU A 226 11.67 -5.84 7.35
N LEU A 227 10.82 -5.58 8.33
CA LEU A 227 10.34 -6.59 9.27
C LEU A 227 9.12 -7.32 8.72
N THR A 228 8.28 -6.62 7.96
CA THR A 228 7.05 -7.18 7.39
C THR A 228 6.97 -6.87 5.91
N ILE A 229 6.77 -7.92 5.11
CA ILE A 229 6.42 -7.80 3.69
C ILE A 229 4.96 -8.18 3.58
N GLY A 230 4.14 -7.30 3.01
CA GLY A 230 2.75 -7.65 2.73
C GLY A 230 2.44 -7.68 1.24
N LEU A 231 1.49 -8.56 0.90
CA LEU A 231 1.06 -8.79 -0.46
C LEU A 231 -0.43 -8.51 -0.59
N VAL A 232 -0.80 -7.79 -1.65
CA VAL A 232 -2.19 -7.56 -2.04
C VAL A 232 -2.35 -7.92 -3.50
N GLU A 233 -3.18 -8.92 -3.78
CA GLU A 233 -3.70 -9.20 -5.12
C GLU A 233 -5.07 -8.53 -5.25
N VAL A 234 -5.19 -7.53 -6.11
CA VAL A 234 -6.46 -6.88 -6.44
C VAL A 234 -6.76 -7.13 -7.91
N GLY A 235 -7.74 -7.98 -8.19
CA GLY A 235 -8.15 -8.31 -9.55
C GLY A 235 -9.30 -9.31 -9.54
N SER A 236 -9.85 -9.58 -10.71
CA SER A 236 -10.83 -10.65 -10.88
C SER A 236 -10.16 -12.02 -10.78
N PRO A 237 -10.90 -13.06 -10.34
CA PRO A 237 -10.41 -14.43 -10.40
C PRO A 237 -10.18 -14.95 -11.83
N GLN A 238 -10.64 -14.24 -12.86
CA GLN A 238 -10.44 -14.68 -14.25
C GLN A 238 -8.96 -14.60 -14.65
N PRO A 239 -8.44 -15.58 -15.41
CA PRO A 239 -7.01 -15.69 -15.74
C PRO A 239 -6.50 -14.59 -16.67
N ASP A 240 -7.37 -14.07 -17.54
CA ASP A 240 -7.04 -13.06 -18.56
C ASP A 240 -7.33 -11.63 -18.10
N GLU A 241 -7.80 -11.45 -16.87
CA GLU A 241 -8.06 -10.13 -16.32
C GLU A 241 -6.80 -9.54 -15.68
N PRO A 242 -6.61 -8.21 -15.77
CA PRO A 242 -5.46 -7.57 -15.19
C PRO A 242 -5.47 -7.71 -13.66
N VAL A 243 -4.29 -8.04 -13.12
CA VAL A 243 -4.09 -8.27 -11.70
C VAL A 243 -3.21 -7.16 -11.15
N ARG A 244 -3.71 -6.39 -10.19
CA ARG A 244 -2.90 -5.44 -9.45
C ARG A 244 -2.21 -6.13 -8.30
N LEU A 245 -0.90 -6.29 -8.41
CA LEU A 245 -0.02 -6.80 -7.38
C LEU A 245 0.54 -5.63 -6.57
N ARG A 246 0.31 -5.61 -5.26
CA ARG A 246 0.95 -4.65 -4.37
C ARG A 246 1.84 -5.35 -3.36
N VAL A 247 3.10 -4.97 -3.31
CA VAL A 247 4.11 -5.44 -2.36
C VAL A 247 4.53 -4.25 -1.51
N TYR A 248 4.44 -4.36 -0.19
CA TYR A 248 4.87 -3.30 0.73
C TYR A 248 5.81 -3.84 1.80
N GLY A 249 6.77 -3.02 2.21
CA GLY A 249 7.77 -3.31 3.23
C GLY A 249 7.64 -2.33 4.40
N LEU A 250 7.47 -2.87 5.60
CA LEU A 250 7.39 -2.11 6.85
C LEU A 250 8.67 -2.29 7.67
N THR A 251 9.11 -1.21 8.32
CA THR A 251 10.32 -1.19 9.16
C THR A 251 10.02 -1.39 10.64
N SER A 252 8.74 -1.37 10.98
CA SER A 252 8.17 -1.72 12.27
C SER A 252 7.20 -2.86 12.06
N HIS A 253 7.03 -3.72 13.07
CA HIS A 253 5.85 -4.57 13.11
C HIS A 253 4.63 -3.65 13.15
N PRO A 254 3.71 -3.73 12.18
CA PRO A 254 2.49 -2.96 12.29
C PRO A 254 1.83 -3.36 13.60
N THR A 255 1.23 -2.39 14.30
CA THR A 255 0.38 -2.72 15.44
C THR A 255 -0.77 -3.55 14.89
N PHE A 256 -0.62 -4.87 14.94
CA PHE A 256 -1.59 -5.84 14.45
C PHE A 256 -2.93 -5.72 15.16
N ARG A 257 -2.96 -4.99 16.28
CA ARG A 257 -4.13 -4.66 17.08
C ARG A 257 -4.71 -3.33 16.60
N GLY A 258 -5.83 -3.42 15.90
CA GLY A 258 -6.60 -2.28 15.43
C GLY A 258 -7.67 -2.73 14.45
N GLU A 259 -8.80 -2.03 14.45
CA GLU A 259 -9.84 -2.26 13.44
C GLU A 259 -9.32 -1.81 12.08
N GLN A 260 -8.91 -2.79 11.28
CA GLN A 260 -8.73 -2.73 9.82
C GLN A 260 -7.45 -2.06 9.33
N LEU A 261 -6.73 -2.78 8.47
CA LEU A 261 -5.76 -2.17 7.57
C LEU A 261 -6.52 -1.63 6.36
N HIS A 262 -6.70 -0.32 6.27
CA HIS A 262 -7.04 0.28 4.99
C HIS A 262 -5.79 0.32 4.10
N THR A 263 -5.98 0.03 2.81
CA THR A 263 -4.89 0.08 1.83
C THR A 263 -4.20 1.44 1.78
N ASN A 264 -4.91 2.51 2.12
CA ASN A 264 -4.37 3.87 2.15
C ASN A 264 -3.45 4.07 3.37
N ASP A 265 -3.85 3.60 4.55
CA ASP A 265 -3.10 3.79 5.81
C ASP A 265 -1.76 3.04 5.82
N LEU A 266 -1.68 1.94 5.06
CA LEU A 266 -0.43 1.22 4.85
C LEU A 266 0.61 2.06 4.11
N SER A 267 0.17 2.87 3.15
CA SER A 267 1.10 3.67 2.32
C SER A 267 1.86 4.70 3.17
N ASP A 268 1.21 5.25 4.19
CA ASP A 268 1.81 6.25 5.06
C ASP A 268 2.90 5.68 5.99
N ASN A 269 2.83 4.39 6.31
CA ASN A 269 3.76 3.71 7.20
C ASN A 269 4.74 2.78 6.47
N ALA A 270 4.46 2.46 5.20
CA ALA A 270 5.34 1.68 4.35
C ALA A 270 6.64 2.45 4.10
N HIS A 271 7.77 1.78 4.31
CA HIS A 271 9.06 2.33 3.89
C HIS A 271 9.25 2.12 2.38
N ILE A 272 8.74 1.01 1.86
CA ILE A 272 8.67 0.75 0.42
C ILE A 272 7.26 0.25 0.12
N ASP A 273 6.62 0.82 -0.88
CA ASP A 273 5.29 0.45 -1.36
C ASP A 273 5.35 0.35 -2.88
N MET A 274 5.04 -0.80 -3.44
CA MET A 274 5.06 -1.03 -4.88
C MET A 274 3.73 -1.61 -5.30
N SER A 275 3.00 -0.91 -6.15
CA SER A 275 1.78 -1.37 -6.79
C SER A 275 2.02 -1.49 -8.30
N ILE A 276 1.71 -2.65 -8.87
CA ILE A 276 1.97 -2.98 -10.27
C ILE A 276 0.69 -3.54 -10.85
N LEU A 277 0.20 -2.95 -11.94
CA LEU A 277 -0.88 -3.54 -12.72
C LEU A 277 -0.28 -4.58 -13.69
N CYS A 278 -0.51 -5.86 -13.49
CA CYS A 278 -0.05 -6.91 -14.40
C CYS A 278 -1.15 -7.19 -15.43
N GLN A 279 -0.80 -7.49 -16.68
CA GLN A 279 -1.79 -7.76 -17.73
C GLN A 279 -2.54 -9.08 -17.48
N ASN A 280 -1.84 -10.05 -16.89
CA ASN A 280 -2.37 -11.37 -16.54
C ASN A 280 -1.66 -11.89 -15.28
N ARG A 281 -2.07 -13.08 -14.80
CA ARG A 281 -1.51 -13.73 -13.61
C ARG A 281 -0.05 -14.19 -13.79
N VAL A 282 0.31 -14.67 -14.97
CA VAL A 282 1.69 -15.13 -15.26
C VAL A 282 2.68 -13.99 -15.13
N ASP A 283 2.33 -12.80 -15.62
CA ASP A 283 3.13 -11.60 -15.45
C ASP A 283 3.26 -11.22 -13.98
N ALA A 284 2.16 -11.31 -13.20
CA ALA A 284 2.19 -11.07 -11.76
C ALA A 284 3.12 -12.05 -11.03
N GLU A 285 3.18 -13.31 -11.46
CA GLU A 285 4.09 -14.34 -10.91
C GLU A 285 5.56 -14.04 -11.17
N VAL A 286 5.91 -13.78 -12.43
CA VAL A 286 7.27 -13.39 -12.80
C VAL A 286 7.68 -12.13 -12.03
N MET A 287 6.73 -11.23 -11.83
CA MET A 287 6.93 -9.99 -11.09
C MET A 287 7.13 -10.15 -9.62
N LEU A 288 6.29 -10.94 -8.96
CA LEU A 288 6.47 -11.24 -7.56
C LEU A 288 7.80 -11.96 -7.36
N GLN A 289 8.13 -12.94 -8.21
CA GLN A 289 9.37 -13.68 -8.11
C GLN A 289 10.60 -12.77 -8.23
N SER A 290 10.62 -11.87 -9.22
CA SER A 290 11.73 -10.92 -9.36
C SER A 290 11.82 -9.95 -8.17
N THR A 291 10.66 -9.43 -7.74
CA THR A 291 10.56 -8.47 -6.63
C THR A 291 11.01 -9.07 -5.31
N MET A 292 10.44 -10.23 -4.95
CA MET A 292 10.79 -10.94 -3.74
C MET A 292 12.26 -11.37 -3.79
N ARG A 293 12.79 -11.85 -4.93
CA ARG A 293 14.20 -12.34 -5.00
C ARG A 293 15.16 -11.21 -4.73
N THR A 294 14.74 -10.04 -5.13
CA THR A 294 15.46 -8.81 -4.90
C THR A 294 15.35 -8.38 -3.45
N TRP A 295 14.14 -8.26 -2.89
CA TRP A 295 13.91 -7.70 -1.55
C TRP A 295 14.31 -8.63 -0.41
N LEU A 296 14.01 -9.93 -0.50
CA LEU A 296 14.33 -10.91 0.55
C LEU A 296 15.85 -11.15 0.66
N ARG A 297 16.59 -10.96 -0.43
CA ARG A 297 18.06 -10.98 -0.36
C ARG A 297 18.64 -9.80 0.41
N VAL A 298 17.89 -8.71 0.56
CA VAL A 298 18.41 -7.49 1.15
C VAL A 298 18.54 -7.63 2.66
N LYS A 299 17.56 -8.19 3.40
CA LYS A 299 17.65 -8.51 4.84
C LYS A 299 16.57 -9.54 5.26
N GLN A 300 16.82 -10.23 6.38
CA GLN A 300 15.90 -11.18 7.05
C GLN A 300 14.53 -10.53 7.32
N ALA A 301 13.58 -10.66 6.39
CA ALA A 301 12.19 -10.31 6.67
C ALA A 301 11.62 -11.37 7.61
N PHE A 302 11.05 -10.94 8.74
CA PHE A 302 10.59 -11.87 9.78
C PHE A 302 9.11 -12.23 9.63
N THR A 303 8.34 -11.44 8.90
CA THR A 303 6.90 -11.60 8.80
C THR A 303 6.37 -11.37 7.38
N LEU A 304 5.52 -12.28 6.90
CA LEU A 304 4.75 -12.14 5.68
C LEU A 304 3.29 -11.81 6.03
N ASP A 305 2.79 -10.63 5.64
CA ASP A 305 1.43 -10.18 5.91
C ASP A 305 0.50 -10.37 4.69
N MET A 306 -0.35 -11.39 4.77
CA MET A 306 -1.27 -11.79 3.71
C MET A 306 -2.71 -11.40 3.99
N ARG A 307 -2.96 -10.56 5.00
CA ARG A 307 -4.32 -10.18 5.42
C ARG A 307 -5.09 -9.40 4.39
N LEU A 308 -4.45 -8.90 3.34
CA LEU A 308 -5.10 -8.18 2.25
C LEU A 308 -5.16 -8.99 0.94
N SER A 309 -4.62 -10.21 0.93
CA SER A 309 -4.64 -11.09 -0.25
C SER A 309 -5.84 -12.04 -0.18
N GLU A 310 -6.97 -11.67 -0.80
CA GLU A 310 -8.18 -12.52 -0.81
C GLU A 310 -7.94 -13.86 -1.52
N SER A 311 -7.21 -13.82 -2.63
CA SER A 311 -6.70 -14.98 -3.35
C SER A 311 -5.19 -14.84 -3.54
N LEU A 312 -4.53 -15.99 -3.71
CA LEU A 312 -3.16 -16.07 -4.18
C LEU A 312 -2.98 -17.39 -4.91
N SER A 313 -2.38 -17.38 -6.10
CA SER A 313 -2.17 -18.63 -6.84
C SER A 313 -1.18 -19.55 -6.11
N PRO A 314 -1.30 -20.89 -6.29
CA PRO A 314 -0.32 -21.83 -5.77
C PRO A 314 1.11 -21.52 -6.22
N GLU A 315 1.27 -21.04 -7.44
CA GLU A 315 2.55 -20.66 -8.05
C GLU A 315 3.18 -19.47 -7.31
N LEU A 316 2.42 -18.41 -7.03
CA LEU A 316 2.86 -17.26 -6.23
C LEU A 316 3.26 -17.69 -4.81
N TRP A 317 2.48 -18.58 -4.18
CA TRP A 317 2.83 -19.14 -2.88
C TRP A 317 4.12 -19.98 -2.92
N ASN A 318 4.31 -20.80 -3.95
CA ASN A 318 5.53 -21.58 -4.09
C ASN A 318 6.75 -20.69 -4.22
N VAL A 319 6.66 -19.61 -5.00
CA VAL A 319 7.68 -18.57 -5.06
C VAL A 319 7.98 -18.04 -3.66
N ILE A 320 6.98 -17.60 -2.91
CA ILE A 320 7.18 -17.09 -1.54
C ILE A 320 7.86 -18.13 -0.64
N LEU A 321 7.39 -19.37 -0.65
CA LEU A 321 7.86 -20.43 0.24
C LEU A 321 9.25 -20.97 -0.14
N GLU A 322 9.73 -20.77 -1.37
CA GLU A 322 11.08 -21.15 -1.80
C GLU A 322 12.16 -20.18 -1.32
N MET A 323 11.79 -18.99 -0.86
CA MET A 323 12.71 -17.85 -0.77
C MET A 323 13.38 -17.64 0.58
N ASP A 324 13.67 -18.74 1.29
CA ASP A 324 14.00 -18.73 2.72
C ASP A 324 12.98 -17.88 3.49
N PRO A 325 11.71 -18.30 3.46
CA PRO A 325 10.58 -17.45 3.81
C PRO A 325 10.67 -16.94 5.24
N ALA A 326 10.02 -15.80 5.44
CA ALA A 326 9.76 -15.27 6.76
C ALA A 326 9.19 -16.39 7.67
N PRO A 327 9.77 -16.60 8.87
CA PRO A 327 9.30 -17.65 9.79
C PRO A 327 7.84 -17.45 10.19
N THR A 328 7.33 -16.22 10.11
CA THR A 328 5.97 -15.85 10.48
C THR A 328 5.14 -15.47 9.26
N VAL A 329 3.94 -16.04 9.14
CA VAL A 329 2.91 -15.64 8.18
C VAL A 329 1.65 -15.17 8.88
N ILE A 330 1.04 -14.11 8.39
CA ILE A 330 -0.23 -13.58 8.89
C ILE A 330 -1.28 -13.76 7.82
N VAL A 331 -2.38 -14.42 8.18
CA VAL A 331 -3.41 -14.81 7.22
C VAL A 331 -4.79 -14.39 7.71
N LYS A 332 -5.70 -14.20 6.74
CA LYS A 332 -7.12 -14.11 7.00
C LYS A 332 -7.78 -15.45 6.67
N PRO A 333 -8.22 -16.22 7.68
CA PRO A 333 -8.71 -17.57 7.48
C PRO A 333 -9.95 -17.63 6.57
N GLU A 334 -10.74 -16.56 6.46
CA GLU A 334 -11.90 -16.51 5.55
C GLU A 334 -11.52 -16.40 4.05
N TYR A 335 -10.24 -16.13 3.74
CA TYR A 335 -9.74 -15.93 2.37
C TYR A 335 -9.25 -17.23 1.71
N GLN A 336 -9.37 -17.28 0.38
CA GLN A 336 -8.94 -18.42 -0.42
C GLN A 336 -7.42 -18.61 -0.37
N SER A 337 -6.67 -17.51 -0.26
CA SER A 337 -5.20 -17.56 -0.10
C SER A 337 -4.75 -18.42 1.08
N SER A 338 -5.51 -18.43 2.19
CA SER A 338 -5.25 -19.25 3.37
C SER A 338 -5.46 -20.73 3.12
N ALA A 339 -6.50 -21.10 2.39
CA ALA A 339 -6.75 -22.49 1.99
C ALA A 339 -5.63 -22.99 1.08
N THR A 340 -5.22 -22.18 0.10
CA THR A 340 -4.11 -22.52 -0.81
C THR A 340 -2.78 -22.64 -0.07
N LEU A 341 -2.51 -21.75 0.90
CA LEU A 341 -1.33 -21.88 1.76
C LEU A 341 -1.33 -23.24 2.48
N LEU A 342 -2.45 -23.59 3.11
CA LEU A 342 -2.56 -24.82 3.88
C LEU A 342 -2.32 -26.06 3.01
N GLU A 343 -2.90 -26.12 1.82
CA GLU A 343 -2.67 -27.20 0.85
C GLU A 343 -1.17 -27.35 0.53
N LEU A 344 -0.49 -26.23 0.25
CA LEU A 344 0.94 -26.24 -0.05
C LEU A 344 1.80 -26.63 1.16
N LEU A 345 1.40 -26.26 2.38
CA LEU A 345 2.07 -26.68 3.60
C LEU A 345 1.98 -28.20 3.79
N TYR A 346 0.83 -28.82 3.54
CA TYR A 346 0.69 -30.28 3.56
C TYR A 346 1.56 -30.96 2.49
N LEU A 347 1.53 -30.45 1.26
CA LEU A 347 2.36 -30.98 0.17
C LEU A 347 3.86 -30.91 0.51
N ARG A 348 4.31 -29.81 1.10
CA ARG A 348 5.70 -29.64 1.54
C ARG A 348 6.06 -30.51 2.73
N LEU A 349 5.19 -30.65 3.73
CA LEU A 349 5.43 -31.55 4.86
C LEU A 349 5.69 -32.99 4.37
N ARG A 350 4.86 -33.48 3.44
CA ARG A 350 5.02 -34.81 2.83
C ARG A 350 6.28 -34.94 1.99
N ALA A 351 6.73 -33.86 1.35
CA ALA A 351 8.00 -33.84 0.62
C ALA A 351 9.21 -33.84 1.56
N GLN A 352 9.16 -33.08 2.66
CA GLN A 352 10.21 -33.01 3.69
C GLN A 352 10.44 -34.37 4.37
N LEU A 353 9.39 -35.14 4.60
CA LEU A 353 9.51 -36.52 5.11
C LEU A 353 10.37 -37.43 4.22
N LYS A 354 10.53 -37.09 2.93
CA LYS A 354 11.39 -37.82 1.99
C LYS A 354 12.80 -37.25 1.89
N VAL A 355 13.01 -36.00 2.32
CA VAL A 355 14.27 -35.26 2.20
C VAL A 355 14.60 -34.59 3.54
N PRO A 356 15.36 -35.27 4.43
CA PRO A 356 15.58 -34.84 5.82
C PRO A 356 16.19 -33.44 5.99
N ASP A 357 16.96 -32.98 5.01
CA ASP A 357 17.68 -31.69 5.07
C ASP A 357 16.84 -30.49 4.64
N MET A 358 15.57 -30.70 4.25
CA MET A 358 14.73 -29.62 3.76
C MET A 358 14.20 -28.76 4.93
N GLN A 359 14.67 -27.51 4.99
CA GLN A 359 14.24 -26.56 6.02
C GLN A 359 12.74 -26.27 5.97
N ARG A 360 12.18 -25.98 7.15
CA ARG A 360 10.78 -25.57 7.29
C ARG A 360 10.61 -24.11 6.90
N PRO A 361 9.69 -23.81 5.98
CA PRO A 361 9.49 -22.44 5.53
C PRO A 361 8.76 -21.57 6.57
N ILE A 362 7.83 -22.15 7.34
CA ILE A 362 6.99 -21.40 8.28
C ILE A 362 7.07 -22.08 9.63
N THR A 363 7.34 -21.30 10.67
CA THR A 363 7.33 -21.75 12.06
C THR A 363 6.18 -21.14 12.85
N HIS A 364 5.65 -20.00 12.42
CA HIS A 364 4.59 -19.26 13.11
C HIS A 364 3.48 -18.85 12.14
N ILE A 365 2.23 -19.19 12.49
CA ILE A 365 1.03 -18.71 11.78
C ILE A 365 0.24 -17.77 12.70
N ILE A 366 -0.03 -16.56 12.23
CA ILE A 366 -0.91 -15.59 12.89
C ILE A 366 -2.23 -15.52 12.13
N ILE A 367 -3.33 -15.81 12.81
CA ILE A 367 -4.70 -15.79 12.30
C ILE A 367 -5.32 -14.45 12.69
N ASP A 368 -5.64 -13.61 11.69
CA ASP A 368 -6.39 -12.38 11.90
C ASP A 368 -7.89 -12.65 11.84
N ALA A 369 -8.54 -12.69 13.00
CA ALA A 369 -9.98 -12.92 13.16
C ALA A 369 -10.83 -11.64 13.03
N SER A 370 -10.25 -10.52 12.59
CA SER A 370 -11.02 -9.30 12.32
C SER A 370 -12.06 -9.55 11.23
N LYS A 371 -13.29 -9.07 11.42
CA LYS A 371 -14.30 -9.09 10.36
C LYS A 371 -13.88 -8.21 9.19
N SER A 372 -14.07 -8.69 7.97
CA SER A 372 -13.96 -7.85 6.78
C SER A 372 -15.06 -6.78 6.78
N THR A 373 -14.68 -5.49 6.75
CA THR A 373 -15.62 -4.35 6.73
C THR A 373 -16.57 -4.37 5.55
N ARG A 374 -16.14 -4.94 4.42
CA ARG A 374 -17.01 -5.16 3.25
C ARG A 374 -18.24 -5.98 3.63
N ASN A 375 -18.10 -6.95 4.53
CA ASN A 375 -19.21 -7.75 5.01
C ASN A 375 -20.14 -6.94 5.91
N VAL A 376 -19.61 -6.08 6.79
CA VAL A 376 -20.44 -5.26 7.69
C VAL A 376 -21.35 -4.32 6.90
N LEU A 377 -20.82 -3.65 5.87
CA LEU A 377 -21.64 -2.78 5.02
C LEU A 377 -22.66 -3.58 4.19
N GLN A 378 -22.28 -4.75 3.66
CA GLN A 378 -23.19 -5.60 2.89
C GLN A 378 -24.28 -6.24 3.77
N GLU A 379 -23.94 -6.63 5.00
CA GLU A 379 -24.88 -7.12 6.01
C GLU A 379 -25.83 -6.00 6.46
N MET A 380 -25.34 -4.78 6.68
CA MET A 380 -26.18 -3.63 7.04
C MET A 380 -27.17 -3.25 5.94
N VAL A 381 -26.80 -3.39 4.67
CA VAL A 381 -27.72 -3.17 3.53
C VAL A 381 -28.83 -4.23 3.49
N ASN A 382 -28.55 -5.46 3.89
CA ASN A 382 -29.52 -6.56 3.87
C ASN A 382 -30.47 -6.59 5.09
N VAL A 383 -30.06 -6.01 6.23
CA VAL A 383 -30.86 -6.01 7.48
C VAL A 383 -32.06 -5.04 7.44
N ALA A 384 -32.16 -4.18 6.42
CA ALA A 384 -33.32 -3.29 6.25
C ALA A 384 -34.62 -4.00 5.81
N GLY A 385 -34.60 -5.33 5.58
CA GLY A 385 -35.72 -6.09 4.98
C GLY A 385 -36.47 -7.06 5.88
N GLU A 386 -35.81 -8.04 6.52
CA GLU A 386 -36.49 -9.14 7.22
C GLU A 386 -35.56 -9.85 8.24
N LEU A 387 -36.08 -10.19 9.43
CA LEU A 387 -35.38 -10.77 10.59
C LEU A 387 -35.04 -12.28 10.46
N GLN A 388 -34.65 -12.75 9.28
CA GLN A 388 -34.09 -14.09 9.16
C GLN A 388 -32.58 -14.03 9.41
N LEU A 389 -32.09 -14.83 10.37
CA LEU A 389 -30.66 -15.09 10.52
C LEU A 389 -30.16 -15.60 9.16
N PRO A 390 -29.30 -14.86 8.46
CA PRO A 390 -28.81 -15.31 7.16
C PRO A 390 -28.06 -16.64 7.36
N PRO A 391 -28.16 -17.58 6.42
CA PRO A 391 -27.33 -18.79 6.45
C PRO A 391 -25.85 -18.40 6.58
N PRO A 392 -25.00 -19.25 7.21
CA PRO A 392 -23.58 -18.96 7.34
C PRO A 392 -23.03 -18.62 5.96
N THR A 393 -22.43 -17.44 5.85
CA THR A 393 -21.87 -16.99 4.58
C THR A 393 -20.75 -17.97 4.19
N LEU A 394 -20.51 -18.15 2.90
CA LEU A 394 -19.37 -18.95 2.40
C LEU A 394 -18.05 -18.58 3.10
N ARG A 395 -17.90 -17.30 3.51
CA ARG A 395 -16.75 -16.80 4.27
C ARG A 395 -16.67 -17.35 5.69
N GLN A 396 -17.80 -17.47 6.39
CA GLN A 396 -17.82 -18.10 7.72
C GLN A 396 -17.48 -19.59 7.63
N TRP A 397 -18.02 -20.28 6.63
CA TRP A 397 -17.63 -21.67 6.36
C TRP A 397 -16.12 -21.79 6.08
N ASN A 398 -15.57 -20.92 5.24
CA ASN A 398 -14.12 -20.90 4.98
C ASN A 398 -13.29 -20.60 6.23
N LEU A 399 -13.72 -19.66 7.07
CA LEU A 399 -13.10 -19.36 8.36
C LEU A 399 -13.00 -20.64 9.21
N GLU A 400 -14.13 -21.32 9.43
CA GLU A 400 -14.21 -22.53 10.25
C GLU A 400 -13.35 -23.66 9.65
N CYS A 401 -13.49 -23.94 8.36
CA CYS A 401 -12.72 -24.98 7.67
C CYS A 401 -11.21 -24.71 7.68
N ASN A 402 -10.78 -23.48 7.42
CA ASN A 402 -9.35 -23.15 7.36
C ASN A 402 -8.72 -23.14 8.75
N VAL A 403 -9.42 -22.67 9.78
CA VAL A 403 -8.93 -22.74 11.16
C VAL A 403 -8.76 -24.21 11.59
N MET A 404 -9.77 -25.05 11.36
CA MET A 404 -9.67 -26.48 11.66
C MET A 404 -8.55 -27.15 10.85
N GLY A 405 -8.45 -26.83 9.56
CA GLY A 405 -7.40 -27.36 8.70
C GLY A 405 -5.98 -26.98 9.15
N ILE A 406 -5.78 -25.77 9.67
CA ILE A 406 -4.50 -25.33 10.26
C ILE A 406 -4.17 -26.14 11.52
N LEU A 407 -5.15 -26.41 12.38
CA LEU A 407 -4.95 -27.23 13.59
C LEU A 407 -4.62 -28.68 13.23
N ASP A 408 -5.32 -29.25 12.25
CA ASP A 408 -5.04 -30.58 11.71
C ASP A 408 -3.63 -30.66 11.13
N TYR A 409 -3.20 -29.62 10.41
CA TYR A 409 -1.85 -29.54 9.86
C TYR A 409 -0.80 -29.54 10.97
N CYS A 410 -1.04 -28.79 12.05
CA CYS A 410 -0.13 -28.76 13.20
C CYS A 410 -0.03 -30.13 13.86
N ALA A 411 -1.14 -30.87 13.97
CA ALA A 411 -1.12 -32.24 14.46
C ALA A 411 -0.29 -33.14 13.53
N GLU A 412 -0.53 -33.16 12.22
CA GLU A 412 0.23 -33.98 11.26
C GLU A 412 1.73 -33.62 11.29
N ALA A 413 2.05 -32.32 11.33
CA ALA A 413 3.41 -31.82 11.43
C ALA A 413 4.10 -32.25 12.73
N ALA A 414 3.42 -32.21 13.86
CA ALA A 414 3.94 -32.70 15.14
C ALA A 414 4.22 -34.21 15.12
N HIS A 415 3.30 -35.02 14.58
CA HIS A 415 3.50 -36.47 14.44
C HIS A 415 4.67 -36.81 13.50
N ALA A 416 4.92 -35.96 12.50
CA ALA A 416 6.09 -36.04 11.62
C ALA A 416 7.41 -35.59 12.28
N GLY A 417 7.40 -35.20 13.57
CA GLY A 417 8.56 -34.65 14.27
C GLY A 417 8.90 -33.22 13.85
N LEU A 418 7.98 -32.54 13.18
CA LEU A 418 8.15 -31.20 12.62
C LEU A 418 7.07 -30.21 13.12
N PRO A 419 6.80 -30.09 14.43
CA PRO A 419 5.75 -29.21 14.95
C PRO A 419 6.01 -27.73 14.67
N LEU A 420 4.96 -26.96 14.40
CA LEU A 420 5.05 -25.50 14.33
C LEU A 420 5.44 -24.94 15.72
N ASP A 421 6.11 -23.79 15.73
CA ASP A 421 6.46 -23.13 16.98
C ASP A 421 5.21 -22.60 17.69
N THR A 422 4.46 -21.75 17.00
CA THR A 422 3.29 -21.06 17.55
C THR A 422 2.17 -20.87 16.53
N ILE A 423 0.94 -20.86 17.04
CA ILE A 423 -0.21 -20.24 16.38
C ILE A 423 -0.62 -19.03 17.22
N GLU A 424 -0.82 -17.87 16.60
CA GLU A 424 -1.34 -16.67 17.26
C GLU A 424 -2.71 -16.29 16.68
N ILE A 425 -3.67 -15.91 17.52
CA ILE A 425 -4.95 -15.33 17.11
C ILE A 425 -5.02 -13.88 17.55
N ILE A 426 -5.28 -12.98 16.58
CA ILE A 426 -5.42 -11.55 16.79
C ILE A 426 -6.80 -11.06 16.34
N ASN A 427 -7.22 -9.89 16.87
CA ASN A 427 -8.43 -9.18 16.47
C ASN A 427 -9.76 -9.97 16.55
N ASP A 428 -9.85 -10.96 17.43
CA ASP A 428 -11.09 -11.73 17.69
C ASP A 428 -12.06 -10.96 18.63
N TYR A 429 -12.34 -9.69 18.32
CA TYR A 429 -13.13 -8.80 19.20
C TYR A 429 -14.55 -9.30 19.48
N HIS A 430 -15.09 -10.11 18.59
CA HIS A 430 -16.43 -10.66 18.69
C HIS A 430 -16.47 -12.10 19.19
N GLY A 431 -15.32 -12.68 19.55
CA GLY A 431 -15.25 -14.08 19.96
C GLY A 431 -15.80 -15.02 18.88
N GLN A 432 -15.57 -14.71 17.59
CA GLN A 432 -16.00 -15.57 16.49
C GLN A 432 -15.42 -16.97 16.62
N LEU A 433 -14.19 -17.05 17.14
CA LEU A 433 -13.53 -18.31 17.45
C LEU A 433 -13.84 -18.82 18.86
N ARG A 434 -14.46 -17.98 19.72
CA ARG A 434 -14.92 -18.34 21.07
C ARG A 434 -16.35 -18.86 21.14
N ASN A 435 -17.16 -18.65 20.10
CA ASN A 435 -18.53 -19.17 20.03
C ASN A 435 -18.60 -20.71 19.87
N LEU A 436 -17.45 -21.39 19.96
CA LEU A 436 -17.34 -22.83 20.18
C LEU A 436 -17.67 -23.17 21.66
N ASP A 437 -18.93 -22.95 22.05
CA ASP A 437 -19.73 -23.61 23.10
C ASP A 437 -19.20 -23.91 24.53
N GLY A 438 -18.02 -23.50 24.98
CA GLY A 438 -17.59 -23.82 26.35
C GLY A 438 -16.21 -23.34 26.76
N SER A 439 -15.79 -23.69 27.97
CA SER A 439 -14.42 -23.48 28.42
C SER A 439 -13.45 -24.09 27.41
N ILE A 440 -12.79 -23.26 26.60
CA ILE A 440 -11.81 -23.71 25.61
C ILE A 440 -10.75 -24.53 26.34
N ASP A 441 -10.64 -25.81 25.98
CA ASP A 441 -9.51 -26.62 26.42
C ASP A 441 -8.29 -26.22 25.59
N TRP A 442 -7.54 -25.25 26.12
CA TRP A 442 -6.32 -24.76 25.48
C TRP A 442 -5.32 -25.89 25.23
N SER A 443 -5.34 -26.96 26.03
CA SER A 443 -4.40 -28.08 25.87
C SER A 443 -4.58 -28.78 24.53
N GLU A 444 -5.80 -28.92 24.04
CA GLU A 444 -6.07 -29.47 22.71
C GLU A 444 -5.46 -28.60 21.60
N LEU A 445 -5.45 -27.28 21.79
CA LEU A 445 -4.95 -26.31 20.80
C LEU A 445 -3.42 -26.22 20.78
N TYR A 446 -2.73 -26.36 21.93
CA TYR A 446 -1.28 -26.19 21.99
C TYR A 446 -0.47 -27.50 22.02
N GLN A 447 -1.07 -28.66 22.28
CA GLN A 447 -0.32 -29.92 22.45
C GLN A 447 0.54 -30.31 21.22
N ASN A 448 0.15 -29.87 20.03
CA ASN A 448 0.84 -30.14 18.78
C ASN A 448 1.79 -29.01 18.35
N LEU A 449 2.02 -28.01 19.22
CA LEU A 449 2.89 -26.87 18.96
C LEU A 449 4.15 -26.95 19.85
N ALA A 450 5.30 -26.54 19.33
CA ALA A 450 6.57 -26.63 20.03
C ALA A 450 6.68 -25.61 21.18
N LYS A 451 6.14 -24.41 21.01
CA LYS A 451 6.17 -23.33 22.03
C LYS A 451 4.79 -23.09 22.65
N GLY A 452 3.73 -23.08 21.84
CA GLY A 452 2.35 -23.01 22.32
C GLY A 452 1.43 -22.16 21.46
N PHE A 453 0.25 -21.85 22.02
CA PHE A 453 -0.82 -21.12 21.35
C PHE A 453 -0.98 -19.71 21.95
N VAL A 454 -0.99 -18.67 21.14
CA VAL A 454 -1.13 -17.28 21.58
C VAL A 454 -2.53 -16.77 21.27
N TYR A 455 -3.25 -16.30 22.28
CA TYR A 455 -4.58 -15.70 22.10
C TYR A 455 -4.61 -14.30 22.73
N GLU A 456 -4.90 -13.27 21.94
CA GLU A 456 -4.91 -11.87 22.39
C GLU A 456 -3.61 -11.45 23.14
N GLY A 457 -2.47 -12.02 22.75
CA GLY A 457 -1.15 -11.80 23.36
C GLY A 457 -0.90 -12.52 24.70
N VAL A 458 -1.73 -13.51 25.04
CA VAL A 458 -1.49 -14.45 26.15
C VAL A 458 -1.00 -15.76 25.55
N LEU A 459 0.16 -16.25 26.01
CA LEU A 459 0.70 -17.55 25.58
C LEU A 459 0.12 -18.66 26.47
N HIS A 460 -0.42 -19.69 25.83
CA HIS A 460 -0.96 -20.90 26.42
C HIS A 460 -0.09 -22.09 26.03
N ASN A 461 0.54 -22.75 27.00
CA ASN A 461 1.31 -23.97 26.80
C ASN A 461 1.33 -24.83 28.06
N ALA A 462 2.02 -25.98 27.99
CA ALA A 462 2.14 -26.92 29.10
C ALA A 462 2.77 -26.30 30.38
N SER A 463 3.64 -25.30 30.24
CA SER A 463 4.33 -24.65 31.36
C SER A 463 3.49 -23.58 32.05
N THR A 464 2.61 -22.90 31.32
CA THR A 464 1.71 -21.89 31.88
C THR A 464 0.41 -22.51 32.40
N GLY A 465 0.06 -23.72 31.95
CA GLY A 465 -1.21 -24.37 32.31
C GLY A 465 -2.41 -23.48 31.94
N GLN A 466 -3.44 -23.46 32.80
CA GLN A 466 -4.55 -22.50 32.70
C GLN A 466 -4.19 -21.10 33.25
N GLU A 467 -3.05 -20.93 33.90
CA GLU A 467 -2.65 -19.65 34.47
C GLU A 467 -2.17 -18.70 33.36
N ARG A 468 -2.84 -17.55 33.25
CA ARG A 468 -2.65 -16.59 32.17
C ARG A 468 -1.32 -15.86 32.31
N ARG A 469 -0.32 -16.18 31.47
CA ARG A 469 0.89 -15.35 31.32
C ARG A 469 0.69 -14.37 30.15
N ARG A 470 0.47 -13.09 30.47
CA ARG A 470 0.51 -12.01 29.46
C ARG A 470 1.94 -11.84 28.97
N LEU A 471 2.13 -11.87 27.64
CA LEU A 471 3.42 -11.52 27.04
C LEU A 471 3.65 -10.02 27.19
N THR A 472 4.86 -9.63 27.62
CA THR A 472 5.31 -8.24 27.50
C THR A 472 5.50 -7.86 26.04
N ALA A 473 5.56 -6.56 25.69
CA ALA A 473 5.81 -6.13 24.32
C ALA A 473 7.12 -6.71 23.76
N THR A 474 8.16 -6.80 24.59
CA THR A 474 9.45 -7.39 24.22
C THR A 474 9.36 -8.92 24.05
N GLU A 475 8.65 -9.63 24.93
CA GLU A 475 8.41 -11.07 24.74
C GLU A 475 7.54 -11.35 23.51
N SER A 476 6.59 -10.48 23.18
CA SER A 476 5.80 -10.60 21.95
C SER A 476 6.65 -10.47 20.69
N ILE A 477 7.76 -9.75 20.76
CA ILE A 477 8.75 -9.62 19.66
C ILE A 477 9.73 -10.80 19.65
N LEU A 478 9.98 -11.47 20.77
CA LEU A 478 10.88 -12.63 20.85
C LEU A 478 10.17 -13.97 20.59
N VAL A 479 8.86 -14.03 20.82
CA VAL A 479 8.00 -15.14 20.41
C VAL A 479 7.70 -15.07 18.90
N ARG A 480 7.61 -13.86 18.34
CA ARG A 480 7.53 -13.58 16.90
C ARG A 480 8.92 -13.59 16.27
#